data_AF-A0A536H9T1-F1
#
_entry.id   AF-A0A536H9T1-F1
#
_cell.length_a   1.000
_cell.length_b   1.000
_cell.length_c   1.000
_cell.angle_alpha   90.00
_cell.angle_beta   90.00
_cell.angle_gamma   90.00
#
_symmetry.space_group_name_H-M   'P 1'
#
loop_
_entity.id
_entity.type
_entity.pdbx_description
1 polymer ?
#
loop_
_entity_poly.entity_id
_entity_poly.type
_entity_poly.pdbx_seq_one_letter_code
_entity_poly.pdbx_strand_id
1 'polypeptide(L)'
;MFCIQCGTNNPDYASFCRVCGRQIEKENSVAQPSSAYNIVPPASEVFYAPGADSVPTESDSAPPSMPVLDAELPGGAYVDMPNEPPPPPTPPARPSRFKELAKPLPPWASIGTIIVVAGLLILLQLTGADWAVGAYHVAIAAGIIALLIALAAGIRGFAGMAARNNSKRVVQFVSAGGAILLLLAFCLAGFTQQATLHGLQAHNLEGQQQWQTAINEYQLAGETAPTSDNLAHVYNEWGEHLTALQRYEQAFTKFDVVLNSYSSLKDEAKRAHEGKIKAYLGWAKQAADQRDYATATTRYDQLLQLDYCDVSCQTQANTLDATAYYNLAESQLTTQDYNDAMSTFNVVVTRFPNSAETAKLHGDYAKALFGEGQQQLASSCPSAIPTYQQLSTQFADTPQGQQAAAALKAPQPVKGHFIGIVPQSPSLTDMAALLKGLVNGITANQFYAMLKGSLMAIIQSDGSFTFKPLPQGTYDLAWGSNNTDGAQSYSVNFNPDGSAYYVATVGPLCAFDFGDISQDVPVAP
;
A
#
# COMPACT_ATOMS: atom_id res chain seq x y z
N MET A 1 30.21 -9.41 -8.09
CA MET A 1 28.84 -9.20 -7.53
C MET A 1 28.77 -7.96 -6.61
N PHE A 2 27.67 -7.19 -6.66
CA PHE A 2 27.48 -5.96 -5.86
C PHE A 2 26.61 -6.24 -4.62
N CYS A 3 27.07 -5.86 -3.43
CA CYS A 3 26.28 -6.01 -2.22
C CYS A 3 25.29 -4.84 -2.08
N ILE A 4 23.99 -5.10 -2.32
CA ILE A 4 22.93 -4.09 -2.22
C ILE A 4 22.82 -3.41 -0.84
N GLN A 5 23.27 -4.09 0.22
CA GLN A 5 23.16 -3.59 1.58
C GLN A 5 24.24 -2.55 1.94
N CYS A 6 25.44 -2.67 1.39
CA CYS A 6 26.59 -1.85 1.79
C CYS A 6 27.40 -1.28 0.62
N GLY A 7 26.93 -1.45 -0.61
CA GLY A 7 27.51 -0.86 -1.82
C GLY A 7 28.90 -1.39 -2.21
N THR A 8 29.37 -2.49 -1.61
CA THR A 8 30.72 -3.00 -1.84
C THR A 8 30.76 -4.04 -2.97
N ASN A 9 31.76 -3.93 -3.84
CA ASN A 9 32.07 -4.95 -4.85
C ASN A 9 32.76 -6.16 -4.24
N ASN A 10 32.21 -7.35 -4.48
CA ASN A 10 32.76 -8.64 -4.05
C ASN A 10 33.18 -9.48 -5.27
N PRO A 11 34.25 -10.29 -5.15
CA PRO A 11 34.67 -11.19 -6.23
C PRO A 11 33.57 -12.23 -6.53
N ASP A 12 33.52 -12.72 -7.77
CA ASP A 12 32.36 -13.49 -8.28
C ASP A 12 32.17 -14.86 -7.63
N TYR A 13 33.17 -15.35 -6.88
CA TYR A 13 33.09 -16.58 -6.10
C TYR A 13 32.68 -16.36 -4.64
N ALA A 14 32.47 -15.13 -4.18
CA ALA A 14 32.12 -14.86 -2.79
C ALA A 14 30.66 -15.24 -2.49
N SER A 15 30.46 -16.13 -1.53
CA SER A 15 29.13 -16.49 -1.00
C SER A 15 28.60 -15.47 0.00
N PHE A 16 29.48 -14.66 0.59
CA PHE A 16 29.18 -13.66 1.62
C PHE A 16 29.91 -12.35 1.32
N CYS A 17 29.29 -11.22 1.66
CA CYS A 17 29.93 -9.92 1.53
C CYS A 17 31.03 -9.76 2.59
N ARG A 18 32.24 -9.42 2.15
CA ARG A 18 33.40 -9.26 3.06
C ARG A 18 33.25 -8.12 4.07
N VAL A 19 32.40 -7.13 3.78
CA VAL A 19 32.22 -5.95 4.64
C VAL A 19 31.11 -6.16 5.66
N CYS A 20 29.95 -6.67 5.24
CA CYS A 20 28.77 -6.78 6.12
C CYS A 20 28.39 -8.21 6.52
N GLY A 21 29.10 -9.23 6.02
CA GLY A 21 28.87 -10.64 6.38
C GLY A 21 27.57 -11.25 5.85
N ARG A 22 26.75 -10.52 5.10
CA ARG A 22 25.49 -11.02 4.54
C ARG A 22 25.74 -11.94 3.34
N GLN A 23 24.92 -12.97 3.21
CA GLN A 23 24.95 -13.89 2.07
C GLN A 23 24.59 -13.13 0.79
N ILE A 24 25.39 -13.32 -0.27
CA ILE A 24 25.13 -12.70 -1.57
C ILE A 24 24.21 -13.65 -2.33
N GLU A 25 22.97 -13.24 -2.57
CA GLU A 25 22.04 -13.99 -3.41
C GLU A 25 22.60 -14.08 -4.82
N LYS A 26 22.92 -15.30 -5.26
CA LYS A 26 23.23 -15.56 -6.67
C LYS A 26 21.91 -15.46 -7.42
N GLU A 27 21.83 -14.48 -8.31
CA GLU A 27 20.77 -14.37 -9.30
C GLU A 27 20.83 -15.65 -10.17
N ASN A 28 20.07 -16.66 -9.78
CA ASN A 28 19.88 -17.85 -10.58
C ASN A 28 19.20 -17.36 -11.86
N SER A 29 19.90 -17.48 -12.98
CA SER A 29 19.38 -17.18 -14.31
C SER A 29 18.19 -18.11 -14.59
N VAL A 30 16.99 -17.63 -14.24
CA VAL A 30 15.74 -18.27 -14.61
C VAL A 30 15.63 -18.16 -16.12
N ALA A 31 15.74 -19.31 -16.80
CA ALA A 31 15.39 -19.42 -18.21
C ALA A 31 13.93 -18.96 -18.40
N GLN A 32 13.73 -17.92 -19.20
CA GLN A 32 12.40 -17.44 -19.56
C GLN A 32 11.62 -18.56 -20.27
N PRO A 33 10.45 -18.98 -19.76
CA PRO A 33 9.53 -19.79 -20.54
C PRO A 33 8.79 -18.87 -21.53
N SER A 34 9.01 -19.11 -22.82
CA SER A 34 8.18 -18.57 -23.89
C SER A 34 6.76 -19.11 -23.75
N SER A 35 5.83 -18.30 -23.23
CA SER A 35 4.40 -18.57 -23.30
C SER A 35 3.72 -17.46 -24.08
N ALA A 36 3.17 -17.85 -25.23
CA ALA A 36 2.30 -17.03 -26.05
C ALA A 36 0.94 -16.91 -25.36
N TYR A 37 0.63 -15.72 -24.84
CA TYR A 37 -0.73 -15.35 -24.48
C TYR A 37 -1.23 -14.29 -25.48
N ASN A 38 -2.21 -14.69 -26.28
CA ASN A 38 -3.07 -13.77 -27.03
C ASN A 38 -3.92 -12.99 -26.02
N ILE A 39 -3.59 -11.71 -25.83
CA ILE A 39 -4.46 -10.76 -25.14
C ILE A 39 -5.16 -9.92 -26.20
N VAL A 40 -6.47 -10.08 -26.26
CA VAL A 40 -7.39 -9.18 -26.95
C VAL A 40 -7.33 -7.81 -26.26
N PRO A 41 -7.09 -6.70 -26.99
CA PRO A 41 -6.99 -5.39 -26.36
C PRO A 41 -8.37 -4.92 -25.85
N PRO A 42 -8.45 -4.30 -24.65
CA PRO A 42 -9.65 -3.60 -24.24
C PRO A 42 -9.82 -2.34 -25.09
N ALA A 43 -11.08 -1.99 -25.36
CA ALA A 43 -11.47 -0.81 -26.11
C ALA A 43 -10.86 0.45 -25.49
N SER A 44 -10.13 1.19 -26.32
CA SER A 44 -9.61 2.52 -26.03
C SER A 44 -10.77 3.51 -25.86
N GLU A 45 -10.95 4.02 -24.64
CA GLU A 45 -11.70 5.25 -24.40
C GLU A 45 -10.90 6.44 -24.96
N VAL A 46 -11.56 7.17 -25.86
CA VAL A 46 -11.04 8.33 -26.56
C VAL A 46 -11.06 9.53 -25.61
N PHE A 47 -9.89 9.89 -25.08
CA PHE A 47 -9.67 11.20 -24.48
C PHE A 47 -9.62 12.26 -25.58
N TYR A 48 -10.58 13.18 -25.59
CA TYR A 48 -10.46 14.45 -26.31
C TYR A 48 -9.55 15.39 -25.51
N ALA A 49 -8.37 15.70 -26.04
CA ALA A 49 -7.57 16.84 -25.62
C ALA A 49 -8.09 18.11 -26.32
N PRO A 50 -8.27 19.25 -25.62
CA PRO A 50 -8.44 20.53 -26.29
C PRO A 50 -7.06 21.06 -26.70
N GLY A 51 -6.94 21.39 -27.99
CA GLY A 51 -5.78 22.02 -28.58
C GLY A 51 -5.52 23.40 -28.00
N ALA A 52 -4.24 23.69 -27.82
CA ALA A 52 -3.71 25.00 -27.52
C ALA A 52 -3.76 25.87 -28.78
N ASP A 53 -4.49 26.97 -28.73
CA ASP A 53 -4.26 28.12 -29.61
C ASP A 53 -3.78 29.30 -28.78
N SER A 54 -2.57 29.73 -29.12
CA SER A 54 -1.89 30.92 -28.62
C SER A 54 -2.61 32.20 -29.08
N VAL A 55 -2.95 33.08 -28.14
CA VAL A 55 -3.31 34.48 -28.42
C VAL A 55 -2.24 35.39 -27.80
N PRO A 56 -1.71 36.39 -28.52
CA PRO A 56 -0.71 37.30 -27.98
C PRO A 56 -1.33 38.39 -27.10
N THR A 57 -0.55 38.76 -26.09
CA THR A 57 -0.63 39.95 -25.25
C THR A 57 -0.57 41.27 -26.04
N GLU A 58 -1.49 42.19 -25.73
CA GLU A 58 -1.35 43.65 -25.94
C GLU A 58 -2.25 44.36 -24.91
N SER A 59 -1.69 44.88 -23.82
CA SER A 59 -1.26 46.28 -23.57
C SER A 59 -2.40 47.27 -23.32
N ASP A 60 -2.33 47.87 -22.14
CA ASP A 60 -2.94 49.10 -21.62
C ASP A 60 -3.67 50.02 -22.61
N SER A 61 -4.87 50.49 -22.23
CA SER A 61 -5.28 51.91 -22.31
C SER A 61 -6.64 52.19 -21.63
N ALA A 62 -6.67 53.31 -20.91
CA ALA A 62 -7.76 53.93 -20.17
C ALA A 62 -9.00 54.29 -21.04
N PRO A 63 -10.16 54.59 -20.44
CA PRO A 63 -11.42 54.78 -21.17
C PRO A 63 -11.56 56.20 -21.72
N PRO A 64 -12.09 56.39 -22.95
CA PRO A 64 -12.69 57.65 -23.35
C PRO A 64 -14.21 57.62 -23.16
N SER A 65 -14.67 58.66 -22.48
CA SER A 65 -16.03 59.19 -22.43
C SER A 65 -16.70 59.25 -23.81
N MET A 66 -17.96 58.81 -23.87
CA MET A 66 -18.84 59.02 -25.03
C MET A 66 -19.74 60.25 -24.81
N PRO A 67 -20.14 60.95 -25.89
CA PRO A 67 -20.57 62.33 -25.84
C PRO A 67 -22.09 62.49 -25.74
N VAL A 68 -22.48 63.56 -25.04
CA VAL A 68 -23.80 64.20 -25.14
C VAL A 68 -23.94 64.74 -26.57
N LEU A 69 -25.00 64.33 -27.28
CA LEU A 69 -25.40 64.91 -28.56
C LEU A 69 -26.71 65.68 -28.37
N ASP A 70 -26.57 66.92 -27.89
CA ASP A 70 -27.51 68.00 -28.16
C ASP A 70 -27.34 68.46 -29.60
N ALA A 71 -28.43 68.54 -30.36
CA ALA A 71 -28.47 69.18 -31.66
C ALA A 71 -29.75 70.04 -31.76
N GLU A 72 -29.59 71.30 -31.36
CA GLU A 72 -30.43 72.43 -31.81
C GLU A 72 -30.17 72.76 -33.28
N LEU A 73 -31.13 73.54 -33.84
CA LEU A 73 -31.14 74.39 -35.05
C LEU A 73 -31.95 73.86 -36.25
N PRO A 74 -32.48 74.75 -37.13
CA PRO A 74 -32.94 76.13 -36.92
C PRO A 74 -34.31 76.44 -37.56
N GLY A 75 -34.91 77.56 -37.14
CA GLY A 75 -36.04 78.18 -37.83
C GLY A 75 -35.68 78.69 -39.22
N GLY A 76 -36.61 78.55 -40.16
CA GLY A 76 -36.47 79.01 -41.54
C GLY A 76 -37.82 79.20 -42.23
N ALA A 77 -38.18 80.47 -42.39
CA ALA A 77 -38.93 81.13 -43.47
C ALA A 77 -40.23 80.53 -44.05
N TYR A 78 -41.27 81.36 -43.95
CA TYR A 78 -42.48 81.37 -44.78
C TYR A 78 -42.16 81.37 -46.29
N VAL A 79 -42.77 80.44 -47.03
CA VAL A 79 -43.03 80.57 -48.47
C VAL A 79 -44.49 80.23 -48.71
N ASP A 80 -45.22 81.23 -49.17
CA ASP A 80 -46.63 81.21 -49.58
C ASP A 80 -46.68 80.93 -51.09
N MET A 81 -47.38 79.86 -51.52
CA MET A 81 -47.70 79.51 -52.92
C MET A 81 -48.56 78.21 -52.98
N PRO A 82 -49.32 77.94 -54.07
CA PRO A 82 -50.76 78.20 -54.10
C PRO A 82 -51.63 76.93 -54.14
N ASN A 83 -52.91 77.11 -53.82
CA ASN A 83 -54.06 76.19 -53.98
C ASN A 83 -53.82 74.97 -54.90
N GLU A 84 -53.55 73.82 -54.27
CA GLU A 84 -53.61 72.50 -54.89
C GLU A 84 -55.07 72.01 -54.95
N PRO A 85 -55.53 71.46 -56.09
CA PRO A 85 -56.88 70.94 -56.25
C PRO A 85 -57.15 69.74 -55.32
N PRO A 86 -58.42 69.52 -54.91
CA PRO A 86 -58.79 68.51 -53.93
C PRO A 86 -58.31 67.11 -54.36
N PRO A 87 -57.67 66.34 -53.46
CA PRO A 87 -57.24 64.98 -53.77
C PRO A 87 -58.47 64.14 -54.15
N PRO A 88 -58.35 63.25 -55.15
CA PRO A 88 -59.43 62.39 -55.55
C PRO A 88 -59.94 61.59 -54.33
N PRO A 89 -61.28 61.35 -54.23
CA PRO A 89 -61.87 60.64 -53.12
C PRO A 89 -61.14 59.31 -52.93
N THR A 90 -60.53 59.15 -51.76
CA THR A 90 -59.86 57.91 -51.38
C THR A 90 -60.91 56.81 -51.48
N PRO A 91 -60.68 55.76 -52.28
CA PRO A 91 -61.63 54.67 -52.42
C PRO A 91 -61.99 54.15 -51.02
N PRO A 92 -63.27 53.83 -50.75
CA PRO A 92 -63.71 53.38 -49.43
C PRO A 92 -62.78 52.26 -48.98
N ALA A 93 -62.06 52.50 -47.89
CA ALA A 93 -61.08 51.56 -47.34
C ALA A 93 -61.76 50.19 -47.25
N ARG A 94 -61.29 49.24 -48.09
CA ARG A 94 -61.83 47.88 -48.10
C ARG A 94 -61.90 47.42 -46.65
N PRO A 95 -63.06 46.92 -46.17
CA PRO A 95 -63.15 46.41 -44.81
C PRO A 95 -62.03 45.41 -44.64
N SER A 96 -61.11 45.72 -43.71
CA SER A 96 -59.99 44.85 -43.41
C SER A 96 -60.54 43.45 -43.17
N ARG A 97 -60.18 42.49 -44.02
CA ARG A 97 -60.58 41.07 -43.87
C ARG A 97 -60.12 40.49 -42.52
N PHE A 98 -59.30 41.22 -41.77
CA PHE A 98 -58.79 40.86 -40.46
C PHE A 98 -59.61 41.43 -39.28
N LYS A 99 -60.73 42.13 -39.52
CA LYS A 99 -61.57 42.69 -38.44
C LYS A 99 -62.08 41.63 -37.46
N GLU A 100 -62.28 40.39 -37.91
CA GLU A 100 -62.68 39.27 -37.05
C GLU A 100 -61.55 38.79 -36.13
N LEU A 101 -60.30 38.86 -36.57
CA LEU A 101 -59.12 38.43 -35.80
C LEU A 101 -58.76 39.39 -34.65
N ALA A 102 -59.32 40.60 -34.66
CA ALA A 102 -59.14 41.60 -33.61
C ALA A 102 -60.16 41.47 -32.44
N LYS A 103 -61.18 40.58 -32.56
CA LYS A 103 -62.13 40.35 -31.48
C LYS A 103 -61.39 39.68 -30.29
N PRO A 104 -61.55 40.19 -29.05
CA PRO A 104 -60.94 39.54 -27.89
C PRO A 104 -61.48 38.12 -27.75
N LEU A 105 -60.61 37.18 -27.41
CA LEU A 105 -61.03 35.84 -27.05
C LEU A 105 -62.02 35.92 -25.88
N PRO A 106 -63.02 35.01 -25.82
CA PRO A 106 -63.89 34.92 -24.67
C PRO A 106 -63.06 34.69 -23.39
N PRO A 107 -63.41 35.28 -22.24
CA PRO A 107 -62.65 35.15 -21.00
C PRO A 107 -62.38 33.70 -20.57
N TRP A 108 -63.32 32.79 -20.87
CA TRP A 108 -63.18 31.36 -20.58
C TRP A 108 -62.05 30.70 -21.38
N ALA A 109 -61.83 31.13 -22.63
CA ALA A 109 -60.77 30.59 -23.47
C ALA A 109 -59.38 31.03 -22.99
N SER A 110 -59.25 32.28 -22.49
CA SER A 110 -58.01 32.75 -21.87
C SER A 110 -57.70 32.03 -20.56
N ILE A 111 -58.69 31.83 -19.68
CA ILE A 111 -58.50 31.12 -18.41
C ILE A 111 -58.14 29.65 -18.67
N GLY A 112 -58.85 28.99 -19.59
CA GLY A 112 -58.55 27.62 -19.97
C GLY A 112 -57.13 27.44 -20.52
N THR A 113 -56.66 28.37 -21.36
CA THR A 113 -55.30 28.34 -21.90
C THR A 113 -54.24 28.48 -20.79
N ILE A 114 -54.47 29.38 -19.83
CA ILE A 114 -53.55 29.57 -18.69
C ILE A 114 -53.48 28.30 -17.83
N ILE A 115 -54.61 27.68 -17.53
CA ILE A 115 -54.66 26.43 -16.73
C ILE A 115 -53.92 25.31 -17.45
N VAL A 116 -54.13 25.16 -18.76
CA VAL A 116 -53.44 24.13 -19.56
C VAL A 116 -51.93 24.38 -19.59
N VAL A 117 -51.50 25.62 -19.82
CA VAL A 117 -50.07 25.97 -19.81
C VAL A 117 -49.46 25.73 -18.43
N ALA A 118 -50.11 26.18 -17.35
CA ALA A 118 -49.64 25.94 -16.00
C ALA A 118 -49.58 24.45 -15.65
N GLY A 119 -50.61 23.68 -16.01
CA GLY A 119 -50.65 22.23 -15.82
C GLY A 119 -49.56 21.51 -16.62
N LEU A 120 -49.25 21.95 -17.84
CA LEU A 120 -48.18 21.40 -18.66
C LEU A 120 -46.79 21.72 -18.08
N LEU A 121 -46.58 22.95 -17.58
CA LEU A 121 -45.32 23.30 -16.90
C LEU A 121 -45.14 22.53 -15.59
N ILE A 122 -46.21 22.33 -14.80
CA ILE A 122 -46.17 21.49 -13.60
C ILE A 122 -45.89 20.03 -13.96
N LEU A 123 -46.54 19.51 -15.00
CA LEU A 123 -46.29 18.14 -15.46
C LEU A 123 -44.84 17.96 -15.89
N LEU A 124 -44.29 18.90 -16.67
CA LEU A 124 -42.88 18.88 -17.07
C LEU A 124 -41.93 18.90 -15.87
N GLN A 125 -42.23 19.69 -14.84
CA GLN A 125 -41.46 19.70 -13.60
C GLN A 125 -41.51 18.36 -12.85
N LEU A 126 -42.66 17.68 -12.86
CA LEU A 126 -42.88 16.41 -12.14
C LEU A 126 -42.42 15.17 -12.92
N THR A 127 -42.27 15.27 -14.25
CA THR A 127 -41.82 14.15 -15.10
C THR A 127 -40.32 14.11 -15.31
N GLY A 128 -39.58 15.13 -14.87
CA GLY A 128 -38.12 15.08 -14.85
C GLY A 128 -37.66 13.96 -13.91
N ALA A 129 -36.71 13.13 -14.36
CA ALA A 129 -36.04 12.15 -13.50
C ALA A 129 -35.28 12.84 -12.34
N ASP A 130 -34.95 14.12 -12.54
CA ASP A 130 -34.32 14.99 -11.56
C ASP A 130 -34.92 16.42 -11.60
N TRP A 131 -34.66 17.20 -10.56
CA TRP A 131 -35.29 18.51 -10.36
C TRP A 131 -34.69 19.58 -11.27
N ALA A 132 -33.40 19.45 -11.60
CA ALA A 132 -32.68 20.41 -12.43
C ALA A 132 -33.08 20.32 -13.91
N VAL A 133 -33.21 19.11 -14.46
CA VAL A 133 -33.74 18.82 -15.79
C VAL A 133 -35.21 19.25 -15.89
N GLY A 134 -36.01 19.01 -14.84
CA GLY A 134 -37.37 19.53 -14.75
C GLY A 134 -37.41 21.06 -14.90
N ALA A 135 -36.59 21.77 -14.13
CA ALA A 135 -36.51 23.23 -14.17
C ALA A 135 -36.00 23.76 -15.53
N TYR A 136 -35.01 23.09 -16.12
CA TYR A 136 -34.49 23.42 -17.45
C TYR A 136 -35.56 23.28 -18.55
N HIS A 137 -36.33 22.18 -18.52
CA HIS A 137 -37.44 21.98 -19.45
C HIS A 137 -38.54 23.02 -19.28
N VAL A 138 -38.88 23.37 -18.03
CA VAL A 138 -39.83 24.44 -17.73
C VAL A 138 -39.32 25.79 -18.25
N ALA A 139 -38.03 26.10 -18.10
CA ALA A 139 -37.43 27.33 -18.60
C ALA A 139 -37.51 27.44 -20.13
N ILE A 140 -37.13 26.37 -20.85
CA ILE A 140 -37.25 26.31 -22.31
C ILE A 140 -38.71 26.46 -22.75
N ALA A 141 -39.61 25.70 -22.13
CA ALA A 141 -41.03 25.75 -22.47
C ALA A 141 -41.60 27.16 -22.24
N ALA A 142 -41.27 27.80 -21.12
CA ALA A 142 -41.65 29.18 -20.83
C ALA A 142 -41.11 30.16 -21.89
N GLY A 143 -39.84 30.01 -22.30
CA GLY A 143 -39.23 30.81 -23.36
C GLY A 143 -39.93 30.65 -24.72
N ILE A 144 -40.21 29.41 -25.14
CA ILE A 144 -40.95 29.12 -26.38
C ILE A 144 -42.34 29.73 -26.33
N ILE A 145 -43.08 29.57 -25.23
CA ILE A 145 -44.42 30.13 -25.08
C ILE A 145 -44.36 31.67 -25.10
N ALA A 146 -43.38 32.30 -24.46
CA ALA A 146 -43.19 33.74 -24.50
C ALA A 146 -42.98 34.24 -25.94
N LEU A 147 -42.14 33.55 -26.72
CA LEU A 147 -41.89 33.87 -28.13
C LEU A 147 -43.16 33.73 -28.98
N LEU A 148 -43.92 32.66 -28.80
CA LEU A 148 -45.19 32.45 -29.51
C LEU A 148 -46.23 33.53 -29.17
N ILE A 149 -46.33 33.94 -27.89
CA ILE A 149 -47.21 35.04 -27.47
C ILE A 149 -46.75 36.36 -28.09
N ALA A 150 -45.44 36.64 -28.11
CA ALA A 150 -44.88 37.85 -28.73
C ALA A 150 -45.18 37.91 -30.23
N LEU A 151 -44.98 36.81 -30.95
CA LEU A 151 -45.32 36.69 -32.37
C LEU A 151 -46.83 36.92 -32.61
N ALA A 152 -47.69 36.27 -31.81
CA ALA A 152 -49.12 36.44 -31.92
C ALA A 152 -49.57 37.88 -31.61
N ALA A 153 -48.98 38.53 -30.61
CA ALA A 153 -49.24 39.93 -30.27
C ALA A 153 -48.75 40.88 -31.39
N GLY A 154 -47.59 40.61 -31.99
CA GLY A 154 -47.05 41.35 -33.13
C GLY A 154 -47.97 41.26 -34.36
N ILE A 155 -48.33 40.03 -34.77
CA ILE A 155 -49.27 39.80 -35.89
C ILE A 155 -50.59 40.51 -35.65
N ARG A 156 -51.16 40.39 -34.44
CA ARG A 156 -52.40 41.08 -34.07
C ARG A 156 -52.24 42.60 -34.07
N GLY A 157 -51.10 43.11 -33.63
CA GLY A 157 -50.70 44.51 -33.72
C GLY A 157 -50.83 45.04 -35.14
N PHE A 158 -50.18 44.38 -36.10
CA PHE A 158 -50.23 44.71 -37.53
C PHE A 158 -51.64 44.51 -38.14
N ALA A 159 -52.41 43.52 -37.68
CA ALA A 159 -53.77 43.24 -38.17
C ALA A 159 -54.84 44.23 -37.69
N GLY A 160 -54.47 45.23 -36.87
CA GLY A 160 -55.37 46.33 -36.49
C GLY A 160 -55.59 46.49 -34.98
N MET A 161 -54.99 45.65 -34.13
CA MET A 161 -55.03 45.83 -32.67
C MET A 161 -54.36 47.15 -32.25
N ALA A 162 -53.36 47.61 -33.02
CA ALA A 162 -52.67 48.89 -32.81
C ALA A 162 -53.47 50.12 -33.32
N ALA A 163 -54.61 49.93 -33.99
CA ALA A 163 -55.41 51.04 -34.50
C ALA A 163 -55.88 51.95 -33.35
N ARG A 164 -55.82 53.28 -33.56
CA ARG A 164 -56.23 54.29 -32.55
C ARG A 164 -57.68 54.13 -32.08
N ASN A 165 -58.52 53.48 -32.88
CA ASN A 165 -59.94 53.34 -32.65
C ASN A 165 -60.28 52.14 -31.74
N ASN A 166 -59.29 51.31 -31.36
CA ASN A 166 -59.48 50.19 -30.44
C ASN A 166 -59.37 50.68 -28.99
N SER A 167 -60.50 50.85 -28.31
CA SER A 167 -60.55 51.27 -26.90
C SER A 167 -59.88 50.31 -25.92
N LYS A 168 -59.64 49.06 -26.32
CA LYS A 168 -58.95 48.04 -25.49
C LYS A 168 -57.48 47.87 -25.82
N ARG A 169 -56.93 48.68 -26.74
CA ARG A 169 -55.53 48.58 -27.21
C ARG A 169 -54.54 48.53 -26.05
N VAL A 170 -54.64 49.46 -25.11
CA VAL A 170 -53.70 49.57 -23.98
C VAL A 170 -53.74 48.32 -23.12
N VAL A 171 -54.94 47.86 -22.74
CA VAL A 171 -55.12 46.67 -21.90
C VAL A 171 -54.54 45.42 -22.57
N GLN A 172 -54.78 45.23 -23.87
CA GLN A 172 -54.28 44.07 -24.62
C GLN A 172 -52.75 44.04 -24.73
N PHE A 173 -52.12 45.18 -25.00
CA PHE A 173 -50.66 45.28 -25.03
C PHE A 173 -50.03 45.14 -23.64
N VAL A 174 -50.63 45.74 -22.61
CA VAL A 174 -50.15 45.62 -21.22
C VAL A 174 -50.29 44.18 -20.72
N SER A 175 -51.40 43.50 -20.99
CA SER A 175 -51.59 42.10 -20.57
C SER A 175 -50.65 41.13 -21.30
N ALA A 176 -50.47 41.32 -22.61
CA ALA A 176 -49.55 40.48 -23.39
C ALA A 176 -48.09 40.75 -23.01
N GLY A 177 -47.72 42.02 -22.86
CA GLY A 177 -46.40 42.43 -22.38
C GLY A 177 -46.10 41.87 -20.99
N GLY A 178 -47.06 41.96 -20.05
CA GLY A 178 -46.94 41.39 -18.71
C GLY A 178 -46.73 39.87 -18.72
N ALA A 179 -47.50 39.13 -19.53
CA ALA A 179 -47.34 37.68 -19.66
C ALA A 179 -45.99 37.28 -20.28
N ILE A 180 -45.54 38.00 -21.32
CA ILE A 180 -44.23 37.78 -21.94
C ILE A 180 -43.13 38.05 -20.92
N LEU A 181 -43.18 39.18 -20.20
CA LEU A 181 -42.18 39.52 -19.18
C LEU A 181 -42.13 38.49 -18.06
N LEU A 182 -43.28 37.99 -17.59
CA LEU A 182 -43.33 36.95 -16.57
C LEU A 182 -42.70 35.64 -17.06
N LEU A 183 -43.05 35.19 -18.27
CA LEU A 183 -42.49 33.96 -18.84
C LEU A 183 -41.00 34.09 -19.14
N LEU A 184 -40.54 35.26 -19.62
CA LEU A 184 -39.13 35.55 -19.79
C LEU A 184 -38.40 35.61 -18.45
N ALA A 185 -39.02 36.13 -17.38
CA ALA A 185 -38.45 36.10 -16.04
C ALA A 185 -38.30 34.67 -15.51
N PHE A 186 -39.30 33.80 -15.72
CA PHE A 186 -39.18 32.37 -15.38
C PHE A 186 -38.14 31.63 -16.23
N CYS A 187 -38.09 31.92 -17.53
CA CYS A 187 -37.08 31.40 -18.44
C CYS A 187 -35.67 31.78 -17.96
N LEU A 188 -35.45 33.08 -17.70
CA LEU A 188 -34.18 33.59 -17.21
C LEU A 188 -33.83 32.99 -15.84
N ALA A 189 -34.79 32.92 -14.90
CA ALA A 189 -34.58 32.33 -13.59
C ALA A 189 -34.17 30.86 -13.68
N GLY A 190 -34.81 30.07 -14.54
CA GLY A 190 -34.46 28.67 -14.73
C GLY A 190 -33.05 28.48 -15.30
N PHE A 191 -32.61 29.35 -16.20
CA PHE A 191 -31.23 29.33 -16.72
C PHE A 191 -30.20 29.85 -15.71
N THR A 192 -30.52 30.90 -14.93
CA THR A 192 -29.57 31.48 -13.97
C THR A 192 -29.45 30.69 -12.67
N GLN A 193 -30.46 29.87 -12.33
CA GLN A 193 -30.47 29.05 -11.12
C GLN A 193 -30.07 27.59 -11.37
N GLN A 194 -29.71 27.21 -12.60
CA GLN A 194 -29.38 25.82 -12.94
C GLN A 194 -28.25 25.27 -12.05
N ALA A 195 -27.18 26.06 -11.84
CA ALA A 195 -26.08 25.66 -10.96
C ALA A 195 -26.52 25.43 -9.51
N THR A 196 -27.36 26.32 -8.96
CA THR A 196 -27.88 26.19 -7.59
C THR A 196 -28.77 24.95 -7.43
N LEU A 197 -29.58 24.63 -8.43
CA LEU A 197 -30.44 23.44 -8.39
C LEU A 197 -29.62 22.15 -8.43
N HIS A 198 -28.61 22.06 -9.30
CA HIS A 198 -27.67 20.94 -9.32
C HIS A 198 -26.92 20.80 -7.99
N GLY A 199 -26.46 21.90 -7.39
CA GLY A 199 -25.80 21.86 -6.07
C GLY A 199 -26.71 21.37 -4.95
N LEU A 200 -27.97 21.81 -4.90
CA LEU A 200 -28.94 21.33 -3.91
C LEU A 200 -29.26 19.84 -4.09
N GLN A 201 -29.39 19.39 -5.34
CA GLN A 201 -29.60 17.99 -5.66
C GLN A 201 -28.39 17.14 -5.28
N ALA A 202 -27.18 17.62 -5.55
CA ALA A 202 -25.93 16.97 -5.18
C ALA A 202 -25.84 16.75 -3.66
N HIS A 203 -26.10 17.77 -2.84
CA HIS A 203 -26.16 17.62 -1.38
C HIS A 203 -27.21 16.60 -0.92
N ASN A 204 -28.38 16.54 -1.58
CA ASN A 204 -29.40 15.56 -1.25
C ASN A 204 -28.94 14.12 -1.57
N LEU A 205 -28.28 13.92 -2.70
CA LEU A 205 -27.73 12.63 -3.14
C LEU A 205 -26.57 12.18 -2.24
N GLU A 206 -25.73 13.12 -1.82
CA GLU A 206 -24.66 12.89 -0.85
C GLU A 206 -25.24 12.36 0.48
N GLY A 207 -26.29 12.99 1.01
CA GLY A 207 -27.00 12.50 2.20
C GLY A 207 -27.61 11.10 2.03
N GLN A 208 -27.87 10.67 0.78
CA GLN A 208 -28.33 9.32 0.44
C GLN A 208 -27.17 8.35 0.13
N GLN A 209 -25.92 8.78 0.28
CA GLN A 209 -24.71 8.02 -0.03
C GLN A 209 -24.61 7.62 -1.52
N GLN A 210 -25.27 8.37 -2.41
CA GLN A 210 -25.15 8.19 -3.86
C GLN A 210 -23.95 8.99 -4.39
N TRP A 211 -22.76 8.65 -3.88
CA TRP A 211 -21.53 9.44 -4.02
C TRP A 211 -21.20 9.81 -5.46
N GLN A 212 -21.23 8.84 -6.37
CA GLN A 212 -20.90 9.09 -7.78
C GLN A 212 -21.92 10.02 -8.46
N THR A 213 -23.21 9.84 -8.17
CA THR A 213 -24.26 10.72 -8.72
C THR A 213 -24.15 12.12 -8.15
N ALA A 214 -23.88 12.26 -6.84
CA ALA A 214 -23.63 13.56 -6.21
C ALA A 214 -22.44 14.30 -6.85
N ILE A 215 -21.32 13.60 -7.11
CA ILE A 215 -20.16 14.16 -7.82
C ILE A 215 -20.56 14.68 -9.20
N ASN A 216 -21.32 13.90 -9.97
CA ASN A 216 -21.77 14.31 -11.30
C ASN A 216 -22.65 15.57 -11.22
N GLU A 217 -23.54 15.66 -10.22
CA GLU A 217 -24.40 16.82 -10.02
C GLU A 217 -23.61 18.08 -9.59
N TYR A 218 -22.63 17.97 -8.70
CA TYR A 218 -21.74 19.09 -8.38
C TYR A 218 -20.97 19.57 -9.62
N GLN A 219 -20.51 18.65 -10.47
CA GLN A 219 -19.86 19.02 -11.74
C GLN A 219 -20.82 19.74 -12.69
N LEU A 220 -22.09 19.32 -12.78
CA LEU A 220 -23.13 20.03 -13.53
C LEU A 220 -23.47 21.40 -12.91
N ALA A 221 -23.27 21.56 -11.59
CA ALA A 221 -23.32 22.85 -10.91
C ALA A 221 -22.13 23.78 -11.25
N GLY A 222 -21.17 23.29 -12.04
CA GLY A 222 -19.96 24.02 -12.43
C GLY A 222 -18.80 23.88 -11.43
N GLU A 223 -18.91 22.98 -10.46
CA GLU A 223 -17.82 22.73 -9.52
C GLU A 223 -16.74 21.84 -10.12
N THR A 224 -15.47 22.23 -9.93
CA THR A 224 -14.32 21.49 -10.46
C THR A 224 -13.15 21.51 -9.49
N ALA A 225 -12.21 20.58 -9.68
CA ALA A 225 -10.89 20.68 -9.09
C ALA A 225 -10.15 21.94 -9.59
N PRO A 226 -9.20 22.49 -8.82
CA PRO A 226 -8.79 22.06 -7.48
C PRO A 226 -9.54 22.77 -6.34
N THR A 227 -10.54 23.60 -6.65
CA THR A 227 -11.09 24.59 -5.72
C THR A 227 -12.46 24.23 -5.12
N SER A 228 -13.12 23.19 -5.63
CA SER A 228 -14.42 22.75 -5.13
C SER A 228 -14.29 22.01 -3.80
N ASP A 229 -14.76 22.66 -2.73
CA ASP A 229 -14.87 22.10 -1.38
C ASP A 229 -15.86 20.92 -1.34
N ASN A 230 -17.03 21.06 -1.97
CA ASN A 230 -18.06 20.01 -1.98
C ASN A 230 -17.57 18.72 -2.66
N LEU A 231 -16.87 18.82 -3.80
CA LEU A 231 -16.34 17.63 -4.46
C LEU A 231 -15.28 16.93 -3.59
N ALA A 232 -14.36 17.68 -3.00
CA ALA A 232 -13.35 17.12 -2.10
C ALA A 232 -14.01 16.44 -0.88
N HIS A 233 -15.01 17.09 -0.30
CA HIS A 233 -15.81 16.59 0.81
C HIS A 233 -16.48 15.25 0.47
N VAL A 234 -17.18 15.15 -0.67
CA VAL A 234 -17.86 13.91 -1.09
C VAL A 234 -16.86 12.77 -1.29
N TYR A 235 -15.67 13.03 -1.83
CA TYR A 235 -14.64 12.00 -1.94
C TYR A 235 -14.14 11.52 -0.57
N ASN A 236 -13.98 12.43 0.40
CA ASN A 236 -13.64 12.08 1.77
C ASN A 236 -14.74 11.24 2.45
N GLU A 237 -16.01 11.67 2.38
CA GLU A 237 -17.16 10.92 2.90
C GLU A 237 -17.25 9.51 2.29
N TRP A 238 -17.04 9.40 0.98
CA TRP A 238 -17.03 8.10 0.30
C TRP A 238 -15.86 7.22 0.77
N GLY A 239 -14.65 7.78 0.90
CA GLY A 239 -13.49 7.08 1.44
C GLY A 239 -13.70 6.58 2.87
N GLU A 240 -14.29 7.42 3.74
CA GLU A 240 -14.62 7.08 5.11
C GLU A 240 -15.70 5.99 5.19
N HIS A 241 -16.73 6.06 4.36
CA HIS A 241 -17.76 5.04 4.24
C HIS A 241 -17.16 3.69 3.80
N LEU A 242 -16.28 3.69 2.78
CA LEU A 242 -15.58 2.48 2.33
C LEU A 242 -14.66 1.91 3.43
N THR A 243 -14.03 2.78 4.22
CA THR A 243 -13.23 2.37 5.39
C THR A 243 -14.08 1.68 6.45
N ALA A 244 -15.28 2.20 6.73
CA ALA A 244 -16.24 1.57 7.65
C ALA A 244 -16.72 0.20 7.16
N LEU A 245 -16.81 0.01 5.83
CA LEU A 245 -17.10 -1.28 5.18
C LEU A 245 -15.87 -2.19 5.01
N GLN A 246 -14.70 -1.81 5.55
CA GLN A 246 -13.43 -2.55 5.42
C GLN A 246 -12.96 -2.73 3.96
N ARG A 247 -13.39 -1.86 3.03
CA ARG A 247 -12.96 -1.83 1.63
C ARG A 247 -11.77 -0.88 1.47
N TYR A 248 -10.68 -1.18 2.16
CA TYR A 248 -9.56 -0.26 2.37
C TYR A 248 -8.87 0.21 1.06
N GLU A 249 -8.62 -0.69 0.10
CA GLU A 249 -8.01 -0.30 -1.19
C GLU A 249 -8.84 0.75 -1.92
N GLN A 250 -10.16 0.57 -1.94
CA GLN A 250 -11.07 1.49 -2.60
C GLN A 250 -11.16 2.81 -1.84
N ALA A 251 -11.12 2.76 -0.50
CA ALA A 251 -11.05 3.96 0.33
C ALA A 251 -9.79 4.78 0.01
N PHE A 252 -8.62 4.12 -0.12
CA PHE A 252 -7.37 4.78 -0.51
C PHE A 252 -7.50 5.50 -1.84
N THR A 253 -8.12 4.85 -2.85
CA THR A 253 -8.35 5.51 -4.15
C THR A 253 -9.16 6.80 -4.00
N LYS A 254 -10.13 6.88 -3.09
CA LYS A 254 -10.93 8.10 -2.87
C LYS A 254 -10.15 9.18 -2.13
N PHE A 255 -9.42 8.83 -1.07
CA PHE A 255 -8.55 9.80 -0.39
C PHE A 255 -7.46 10.33 -1.32
N ASP A 256 -6.89 9.49 -2.19
CA ASP A 256 -5.86 9.89 -3.15
C ASP A 256 -6.39 10.88 -4.19
N VAL A 257 -7.68 10.84 -4.55
CA VAL A 257 -8.27 11.89 -5.40
C VAL A 257 -8.22 13.24 -4.70
N VAL A 258 -8.58 13.31 -3.42
CA VAL A 258 -8.52 14.57 -2.64
C VAL A 258 -7.08 15.07 -2.53
N LEU A 259 -6.15 14.19 -2.16
CA LEU A 259 -4.74 14.55 -1.97
C LEU A 259 -4.04 14.96 -3.28
N ASN A 260 -4.43 14.41 -4.43
CA ASN A 260 -3.79 14.72 -5.71
C ASN A 260 -4.46 15.88 -6.45
N SER A 261 -5.79 15.99 -6.40
CA SER A 261 -6.55 16.95 -7.20
C SER A 261 -7.06 18.15 -6.42
N TYR A 262 -7.10 18.07 -5.09
CA TYR A 262 -7.68 19.10 -4.21
C TYR A 262 -6.73 19.52 -3.09
N SER A 263 -5.42 19.31 -3.27
CA SER A 263 -4.39 19.60 -2.24
C SER A 263 -4.33 21.05 -1.77
N SER A 264 -4.86 22.01 -2.55
CA SER A 264 -4.98 23.41 -2.13
C SER A 264 -6.02 23.63 -1.03
N LEU A 265 -6.98 22.71 -0.87
CA LEU A 265 -8.02 22.75 0.15
C LEU A 265 -7.49 22.10 1.43
N LYS A 266 -6.83 22.89 2.27
CA LYS A 266 -6.04 22.39 3.41
C LYS A 266 -6.85 21.52 4.38
N ASP A 267 -8.09 21.89 4.68
CA ASP A 267 -8.93 21.16 5.64
C ASP A 267 -9.37 19.81 5.06
N GLU A 268 -9.78 19.77 3.80
CA GLU A 268 -10.17 18.53 3.12
C GLU A 268 -8.97 17.61 2.82
N ALA A 269 -7.81 18.17 2.46
CA ALA A 269 -6.58 17.40 2.31
C ALA A 269 -6.13 16.80 3.65
N LYS A 270 -6.23 17.57 4.75
CA LYS A 270 -5.96 17.06 6.10
C LYS A 270 -6.92 15.94 6.48
N ARG A 271 -8.23 16.11 6.23
CA ARG A 271 -9.24 15.08 6.45
C ARG A 271 -8.94 13.80 5.66
N ALA A 272 -8.51 13.93 4.40
CA ALA A 272 -8.09 12.80 3.57
C ALA A 272 -6.87 12.06 4.15
N HIS A 273 -5.87 12.79 4.65
CA HIS A 273 -4.74 12.20 5.36
C HIS A 273 -5.19 11.41 6.59
N GLU A 274 -6.02 12.01 7.45
CA GLU A 274 -6.57 11.35 8.65
C GLU A 274 -7.39 10.10 8.29
N GLY A 275 -8.21 10.18 7.24
CA GLY A 275 -8.99 9.06 6.71
C GLY A 275 -8.11 7.92 6.20
N LYS A 276 -7.04 8.24 5.45
CA LYS A 276 -6.09 7.25 4.94
C LYS A 276 -5.30 6.58 6.07
N ILE A 277 -4.87 7.33 7.10
CA ILE A 277 -4.26 6.78 8.33
C ILE A 277 -5.22 5.79 9.00
N LYS A 278 -6.48 6.19 9.21
CA LYS A 278 -7.51 5.34 9.81
C LYS A 278 -7.75 4.06 9.01
N ALA A 279 -7.75 4.15 7.68
CA ALA A 279 -7.89 3.00 6.80
C ALA A 279 -6.70 2.04 6.91
N TYR A 280 -5.46 2.52 6.93
CA TYR A 280 -4.28 1.68 7.17
C TYR A 280 -4.32 0.97 8.53
N LEU A 281 -4.60 1.71 9.60
CA LEU A 281 -4.72 1.15 10.95
C LEU A 281 -5.84 0.09 11.02
N GLY A 282 -6.98 0.36 10.38
CA GLY A 282 -8.10 -0.58 10.30
C GLY A 282 -7.74 -1.86 9.56
N TRP A 283 -7.06 -1.73 8.41
CA TRP A 283 -6.63 -2.89 7.62
C TRP A 283 -5.60 -3.75 8.36
N ALA A 284 -4.55 -3.13 8.91
CA ALA A 284 -3.53 -3.82 9.67
C ALA A 284 -4.14 -4.56 10.88
N LYS A 285 -5.08 -3.89 11.59
CA LYS A 285 -5.82 -4.51 12.69
C LYS A 285 -6.67 -5.71 12.23
N GLN A 286 -7.40 -5.59 11.11
CA GLN A 286 -8.19 -6.69 10.57
C GLN A 286 -7.31 -7.91 10.25
N ALA A 287 -6.15 -7.68 9.64
CA ALA A 287 -5.18 -8.75 9.34
C ALA A 287 -4.66 -9.41 10.64
N ALA A 288 -4.30 -8.60 11.65
CA ALA A 288 -3.87 -9.12 12.95
C ALA A 288 -4.97 -9.93 13.67
N ASP A 289 -6.23 -9.48 13.60
CA ASP A 289 -7.39 -10.20 14.17
C ASP A 289 -7.61 -11.56 13.45
N GLN A 290 -7.23 -11.66 12.18
CA GLN A 290 -7.22 -12.90 11.38
C GLN A 290 -5.94 -13.73 11.56
N ARG A 291 -5.01 -13.29 12.42
CA ARG A 291 -3.66 -13.87 12.62
C ARG A 291 -2.77 -13.84 11.38
N ASP A 292 -3.11 -13.03 10.39
CA ASP A 292 -2.20 -12.71 9.28
C ASP A 292 -1.26 -11.57 9.70
N TYR A 293 -0.32 -11.90 10.58
CA TYR A 293 0.58 -10.92 11.17
C TYR A 293 1.57 -10.35 10.15
N ALA A 294 1.93 -11.11 9.11
CA ALA A 294 2.80 -10.64 8.03
C ALA A 294 2.14 -9.51 7.21
N THR A 295 0.85 -9.68 6.88
CA THR A 295 0.09 -8.59 6.24
C THR A 295 -0.07 -7.41 7.21
N ALA A 296 -0.35 -7.66 8.50
CA ALA A 296 -0.52 -6.60 9.48
C ALA A 296 0.73 -5.70 9.59
N THR A 297 1.91 -6.27 9.77
CA THR A 297 3.17 -5.52 9.89
C THR A 297 3.49 -4.77 8.59
N THR A 298 3.28 -5.40 7.43
CA THR A 298 3.45 -4.74 6.13
C THR A 298 2.59 -3.47 6.00
N ARG A 299 1.35 -3.50 6.49
CA ARG A 299 0.45 -2.33 6.45
C ARG A 299 0.84 -1.25 7.46
N TYR A 300 1.32 -1.61 8.65
CA TYR A 300 1.89 -0.64 9.59
C TYR A 300 3.16 0.02 9.05
N ASP A 301 4.03 -0.74 8.39
CA ASP A 301 5.25 -0.23 7.75
C ASP A 301 4.95 0.77 6.64
N GLN A 302 3.96 0.46 5.79
CA GLN A 302 3.49 1.40 4.76
C GLN A 302 2.95 2.69 5.36
N LEU A 303 2.17 2.60 6.44
CA LEU A 303 1.65 3.76 7.17
C LEU A 303 2.79 4.63 7.72
N LEU A 304 3.80 4.01 8.34
CA LEU A 304 4.93 4.71 8.95
C LEU A 304 5.87 5.35 7.92
N GLN A 305 5.79 4.96 6.64
CA GLN A 305 6.53 5.58 5.54
C GLN A 305 5.82 6.81 4.94
N LEU A 306 4.57 7.09 5.33
CA LEU A 306 3.84 8.28 4.85
C LEU A 306 4.43 9.55 5.48
N ASP A 307 4.67 10.56 4.64
CA ASP A 307 5.22 11.86 5.03
C ASP A 307 4.32 12.67 5.97
N TYR A 308 3.03 12.37 5.98
CA TYR A 308 2.03 12.95 6.88
C TYR A 308 1.69 12.08 8.10
N CYS A 309 2.38 10.95 8.35
CA CYS A 309 2.23 10.22 9.60
C CYS A 309 3.01 10.94 10.71
N ASP A 310 2.30 11.80 11.44
CA ASP A 310 2.84 12.59 12.55
C ASP A 310 3.23 11.74 13.77
N VAL A 311 3.71 12.38 14.83
CA VAL A 311 4.14 11.69 16.07
C VAL A 311 3.00 10.88 16.71
N SER A 312 1.75 11.35 16.62
CA SER A 312 0.60 10.65 17.16
C SER A 312 0.32 9.36 16.37
N CYS A 313 0.28 9.48 15.04
CA CYS A 313 0.19 8.37 14.11
C CYS A 313 1.31 7.35 14.34
N GLN A 314 2.57 7.81 14.41
CA GLN A 314 3.73 6.95 14.63
C GLN A 314 3.65 6.22 15.96
N THR A 315 3.26 6.90 17.04
CA THR A 315 3.12 6.30 18.37
C THR A 315 2.07 5.19 18.36
N GLN A 316 0.91 5.46 17.75
CA GLN A 316 -0.18 4.49 17.65
C GLN A 316 0.23 3.29 16.78
N ALA A 317 0.78 3.53 15.60
CA ALA A 317 1.20 2.49 14.66
C ALA A 317 2.33 1.64 15.26
N ASN A 318 3.40 2.23 15.80
CA ASN A 318 4.52 1.50 16.41
C ASN A 318 4.07 0.60 17.57
N THR A 319 3.10 1.04 18.38
CA THR A 319 2.56 0.22 19.48
C THR A 319 1.89 -1.05 18.95
N LEU A 320 1.05 -0.92 17.94
CA LEU A 320 0.33 -2.05 17.34
C LEU A 320 1.26 -2.95 16.50
N ASP A 321 2.23 -2.34 15.82
CA ASP A 321 3.20 -3.02 14.97
C ASP A 321 4.16 -3.87 15.80
N ALA A 322 4.61 -3.39 16.97
CA ALA A 322 5.40 -4.18 17.91
C ALA A 322 4.68 -5.47 18.32
N THR A 323 3.40 -5.38 18.66
CA THR A 323 2.57 -6.55 18.97
C THR A 323 2.43 -7.48 17.76
N ALA A 324 2.22 -6.94 16.55
CA ALA A 324 2.09 -7.73 15.33
C ALA A 324 3.39 -8.47 14.97
N TYR A 325 4.54 -7.80 15.01
CA TYR A 325 5.86 -8.39 14.80
C TYR A 325 6.17 -9.48 15.85
N TYR A 326 5.88 -9.24 17.13
CA TYR A 326 6.07 -10.26 18.18
C TYR A 326 5.21 -11.50 17.91
N ASN A 327 3.92 -11.33 17.55
CA ASN A 327 3.05 -12.46 17.24
C ASN A 327 3.44 -13.19 15.95
N LEU A 328 3.98 -12.49 14.95
CA LEU A 328 4.56 -13.10 13.76
C LEU A 328 5.75 -13.99 14.14
N ALA A 329 6.65 -13.48 14.96
CA ALA A 329 7.82 -14.22 15.43
C ALA A 329 7.43 -15.46 16.26
N GLU A 330 6.43 -15.34 17.15
CA GLU A 330 5.87 -16.48 17.90
C GLU A 330 5.22 -17.53 17.00
N SER A 331 4.53 -17.10 15.94
CA SER A 331 3.96 -18.01 14.94
C SER A 331 5.06 -18.78 14.21
N GLN A 332 6.12 -18.09 13.76
CA GLN A 332 7.28 -18.70 13.11
C GLN A 332 8.01 -19.67 14.05
N LEU A 333 8.18 -19.29 15.31
CA LEU A 333 8.76 -20.13 16.35
C LEU A 333 7.94 -21.43 16.54
N THR A 334 6.62 -21.31 16.57
CA THR A 334 5.70 -22.46 16.71
C THR A 334 5.80 -23.42 15.52
N THR A 335 6.01 -22.89 14.31
CA THR A 335 6.22 -23.69 13.10
C THR A 335 7.67 -24.15 12.91
N GLN A 336 8.54 -23.91 13.90
CA GLN A 336 9.98 -24.25 13.88
C GLN A 336 10.77 -23.57 12.74
N ASP A 337 10.26 -22.44 12.25
CA ASP A 337 10.98 -21.57 11.32
C ASP A 337 11.87 -20.62 12.12
N TYR A 338 12.92 -21.19 12.72
CA TYR A 338 13.72 -20.49 13.71
C TYR A 338 14.49 -19.30 13.14
N ASN A 339 14.99 -19.41 11.90
CA ASN A 339 15.69 -18.32 11.24
C ASN A 339 14.80 -17.10 11.04
N ASP A 340 13.59 -17.30 10.53
CA ASP A 340 12.62 -16.23 10.36
C ASP A 340 12.15 -15.68 11.71
N ALA A 341 11.85 -16.56 12.68
CA ALA A 341 11.46 -16.14 14.03
C ALA A 341 12.52 -15.24 14.69
N MET A 342 13.81 -15.61 14.63
CA MET A 342 14.91 -14.81 15.17
C MET A 342 15.03 -13.45 14.46
N SER A 343 14.91 -13.43 13.13
CA SER A 343 14.94 -12.19 12.35
C SER A 343 13.80 -11.25 12.76
N THR A 344 12.59 -11.79 12.90
CA THR A 344 11.40 -11.05 13.31
C THR A 344 11.48 -10.57 14.77
N PHE A 345 11.96 -11.39 15.71
CA PHE A 345 12.24 -10.95 17.09
C PHE A 345 13.28 -9.84 17.13
N ASN A 346 14.31 -9.91 16.29
CA ASN A 346 15.32 -8.85 16.21
C ASN A 346 14.73 -7.51 15.75
N VAL A 347 13.73 -7.51 14.86
CA VAL A 347 12.99 -6.28 14.51
C VAL A 347 12.34 -5.69 15.76
N VAL A 348 11.71 -6.49 16.61
CA VAL A 348 11.07 -5.99 17.84
C VAL A 348 12.10 -5.38 18.79
N VAL A 349 13.24 -6.02 19.00
CA VAL A 349 14.32 -5.49 19.86
C VAL A 349 14.86 -4.16 19.35
N THR A 350 15.14 -4.10 18.05
CA THR A 350 15.85 -2.96 17.44
C THR A 350 14.94 -1.77 17.21
N ARG A 351 13.69 -2.00 16.79
CA ARG A 351 12.74 -0.95 16.44
C ARG A 351 11.79 -0.56 17.56
N PHE A 352 11.45 -1.50 18.44
CA PHE A 352 10.49 -1.30 19.53
C PHE A 352 11.07 -1.63 20.91
N PRO A 353 12.24 -1.07 21.29
CA PRO A 353 12.93 -1.46 22.53
C PRO A 353 12.10 -1.20 23.80
N ASN A 354 11.18 -0.24 23.75
CA ASN A 354 10.31 0.16 24.85
C ASN A 354 8.90 -0.47 24.80
N SER A 355 8.67 -1.44 23.92
CA SER A 355 7.37 -2.13 23.81
C SER A 355 7.09 -3.02 25.03
N ALA A 356 5.82 -3.35 25.26
CA ALA A 356 5.43 -4.24 26.36
C ALA A 356 5.90 -5.69 26.10
N GLU A 357 6.05 -6.05 24.83
CA GLU A 357 6.48 -7.34 24.32
C GLU A 357 7.94 -7.64 24.70
N THR A 358 8.79 -6.62 24.86
CA THR A 358 10.21 -6.76 25.22
C THR A 358 10.41 -7.60 26.49
N ALA A 359 9.48 -7.55 27.45
CA ALA A 359 9.57 -8.32 28.70
C ALA A 359 9.51 -9.85 28.48
N LYS A 360 8.83 -10.31 27.42
CA LYS A 360 8.73 -11.74 27.07
C LYS A 360 9.77 -12.14 26.02
N LEU A 361 10.08 -11.21 25.13
CA LEU A 361 10.93 -11.41 23.97
C LEU A 361 12.26 -12.10 24.30
N HIS A 362 12.93 -11.70 25.39
CA HIS A 362 14.24 -12.27 25.75
C HIS A 362 14.19 -13.80 25.88
N GLY A 363 13.16 -14.33 26.53
CA GLY A 363 12.98 -15.77 26.69
C GLY A 363 12.58 -16.47 25.39
N ASP A 364 11.73 -15.85 24.57
CA ASP A 364 11.24 -16.46 23.33
C ASP A 364 12.29 -16.43 22.21
N TYR A 365 13.09 -15.37 22.13
CA TYR A 365 14.24 -15.32 21.25
C TYR A 365 15.28 -16.39 21.65
N ALA A 366 15.53 -16.60 22.94
CA ALA A 366 16.39 -17.69 23.39
C ALA A 366 15.86 -19.08 22.96
N LYS A 367 14.53 -19.30 22.94
CA LYS A 367 13.92 -20.52 22.40
C LYS A 367 14.19 -20.69 20.90
N ALA A 368 14.01 -19.62 20.12
CA ALA A 368 14.26 -19.64 18.67
C ALA A 368 15.73 -19.97 18.36
N LEU A 369 16.67 -19.28 19.01
CA LEU A 369 18.12 -19.55 18.89
C LEU A 369 18.48 -20.98 19.29
N PHE A 370 17.86 -21.51 20.35
CA PHE A 370 18.14 -22.88 20.78
C PHE A 370 17.59 -23.91 19.80
N GLY A 371 16.39 -23.69 19.26
CA GLY A 371 15.82 -24.51 18.19
C GLY A 371 16.70 -24.52 16.94
N GLU A 372 17.18 -23.35 16.50
CA GLU A 372 18.14 -23.23 15.39
C GLU A 372 19.42 -24.00 15.69
N GLY A 373 19.99 -23.81 16.88
CA GLY A 373 21.19 -24.53 17.31
C GLY A 373 20.99 -26.05 17.27
N GLN A 374 19.82 -26.56 17.64
CA GLN A 374 19.49 -27.98 17.55
C GLN A 374 19.40 -28.47 16.10
N GLN A 375 18.79 -27.70 15.20
CA GLN A 375 18.75 -28.04 13.76
C GLN A 375 20.16 -28.03 13.13
N GLN A 376 20.98 -27.05 13.49
CA GLN A 376 22.38 -26.98 13.11
C GLN A 376 23.16 -28.19 13.63
N LEU A 377 22.92 -28.61 14.89
CA LEU A 377 23.61 -29.75 15.47
C LEU A 377 23.26 -31.07 14.75
N ALA A 378 22.00 -31.22 14.33
CA ALA A 378 21.54 -32.38 13.58
C ALA A 378 22.10 -32.46 12.15
N SER A 379 22.40 -31.31 11.54
CA SER A 379 22.92 -31.23 10.17
C SER A 379 24.44 -31.18 10.10
N SER A 380 25.08 -30.30 10.88
CA SER A 380 26.52 -30.09 10.95
C SER A 380 26.91 -29.52 12.30
N CYS A 381 27.46 -30.36 13.17
CA CYS A 381 27.81 -29.96 14.53
C CYS A 381 28.67 -28.67 14.64
N PRO A 382 29.72 -28.47 13.82
CA PRO A 382 30.50 -27.24 13.88
C PRO A 382 29.68 -25.96 13.65
N SER A 383 28.61 -26.03 12.86
CA SER A 383 27.73 -24.88 12.59
C SER A 383 26.89 -24.47 13.80
N ALA A 384 26.64 -25.38 14.75
CA ALA A 384 25.87 -25.11 15.96
C ALA A 384 26.68 -24.39 17.05
N ILE A 385 28.01 -24.48 17.02
CA ILE A 385 28.89 -23.94 18.06
C ILE A 385 28.68 -22.43 18.26
N PRO A 386 28.69 -21.58 17.21
CA PRO A 386 28.46 -20.14 17.39
C PRO A 386 27.10 -19.81 17.99
N THR A 387 26.04 -20.51 17.59
CA THR A 387 24.67 -20.32 18.09
C THR A 387 24.57 -20.68 19.57
N TYR A 388 25.15 -21.81 19.98
CA TYR A 388 25.23 -22.20 21.39
C TYR A 388 26.08 -21.22 22.20
N GLN A 389 27.19 -20.70 21.64
CA GLN A 389 28.02 -19.69 22.30
C GLN A 389 27.22 -18.41 22.51
N GLN A 390 26.48 -17.94 21.50
CA GLN A 390 25.60 -16.79 21.62
C GLN A 390 24.55 -16.99 22.72
N LEU A 391 23.86 -18.12 22.75
CA LEU A 391 22.91 -18.47 23.81
C LEU A 391 23.54 -18.45 25.20
N SER A 392 24.70 -19.07 25.35
CA SER A 392 25.38 -19.19 26.65
C SER A 392 25.90 -17.85 27.19
N THR A 393 26.07 -16.85 26.32
CA THR A 393 26.65 -15.54 26.67
C THR A 393 25.59 -14.46 26.78
N GLN A 394 24.72 -14.33 25.77
CA GLN A 394 23.72 -13.28 25.68
C GLN A 394 22.41 -13.64 26.40
N PHE A 395 22.13 -14.94 26.57
CA PHE A 395 20.87 -15.44 27.15
C PHE A 395 21.13 -16.35 28.37
N ALA A 396 22.24 -16.14 29.07
CA ALA A 396 22.70 -16.99 30.17
C ALA A 396 21.71 -17.12 31.35
N ASP A 397 20.83 -16.13 31.52
CA ASP A 397 19.77 -16.08 32.52
C ASP A 397 18.54 -16.94 32.14
N THR A 398 18.41 -17.32 30.87
CA THR A 398 17.32 -18.17 30.38
C THR A 398 17.62 -19.67 30.56
N PRO A 399 16.60 -20.55 30.66
CA PRO A 399 16.81 -21.99 30.67
C PRO A 399 17.59 -22.50 29.44
N GLN A 400 17.33 -21.92 28.27
CA GLN A 400 17.99 -22.27 27.01
C GLN A 400 19.47 -21.90 27.02
N GLY A 401 19.82 -20.71 27.51
CA GLY A 401 21.21 -20.30 27.66
C GLY A 401 21.97 -21.16 28.66
N GLN A 402 21.32 -21.57 29.77
CA GLN A 402 21.90 -22.51 30.73
C GLN A 402 22.12 -23.90 30.11
N GLN A 403 21.16 -24.41 29.34
CA GLN A 403 21.30 -25.66 28.60
C GLN A 403 22.43 -25.58 27.56
N ALA A 404 22.52 -24.47 26.82
CA ALA A 404 23.59 -24.25 25.86
C ALA A 404 24.96 -24.20 26.55
N ALA A 405 25.08 -23.49 27.68
CA ALA A 405 26.31 -23.41 28.46
C ALA A 405 26.74 -24.79 29.01
N ALA A 406 25.78 -25.62 29.45
CA ALA A 406 26.05 -26.98 29.89
C ALA A 406 26.50 -27.87 28.73
N ALA A 407 25.81 -27.81 27.58
CA ALA A 407 26.15 -28.57 26.38
C ALA A 407 27.54 -28.20 25.84
N LEU A 408 27.88 -26.91 25.82
CA LEU A 408 29.19 -26.41 25.44
C LEU A 408 30.32 -26.85 26.36
N LYS A 409 30.05 -27.34 27.57
CA LYS A 409 31.05 -27.87 28.52
C LYS A 409 31.03 -29.39 28.61
N ALA A 410 30.02 -30.04 28.01
CA ALA A 410 29.84 -31.47 28.10
C ALA A 410 31.03 -32.21 27.48
N PRO A 411 31.54 -33.26 28.14
CA PRO A 411 32.50 -34.18 27.53
C PRO A 411 31.96 -34.77 26.23
N GLN A 412 32.82 -34.96 25.23
CA GLN A 412 32.45 -35.47 23.90
C GLN A 412 33.02 -36.86 23.65
N PRO A 413 32.28 -37.74 22.96
CA PRO A 413 32.80 -39.06 22.61
C PRO A 413 33.94 -38.92 21.60
N VAL A 414 34.92 -39.80 21.74
CA VAL A 414 36.03 -39.94 20.79
C VAL A 414 36.05 -41.36 20.28
N LYS A 415 36.11 -41.54 18.97
CA LYS A 415 36.13 -42.85 18.33
C LYS A 415 37.14 -42.89 17.19
N GLY A 416 37.36 -44.08 16.66
CA GLY A 416 38.18 -44.32 15.48
C GLY A 416 38.12 -45.79 15.11
N HIS A 417 38.85 -46.15 14.05
CA HIS A 417 38.82 -47.49 13.50
C HIS A 417 40.19 -47.86 12.92
N PHE A 418 40.79 -48.94 13.39
CA PHE A 418 42.02 -49.48 12.81
C PHE A 418 41.68 -50.36 11.61
N ILE A 419 42.28 -50.07 10.45
CA ILE A 419 42.13 -50.90 9.24
C ILE A 419 43.31 -51.86 9.02
N GLY A 420 44.33 -51.79 9.88
CA GLY A 420 45.43 -52.76 9.92
C GLY A 420 45.05 -54.04 10.67
N ILE A 421 46.07 -54.85 10.97
CA ILE A 421 45.89 -56.11 11.69
C ILE A 421 45.59 -55.82 13.17
N VAL A 422 44.45 -56.34 13.65
CA VAL A 422 44.08 -56.37 15.07
C VAL A 422 44.31 -57.78 15.61
N PRO A 423 45.16 -57.97 16.65
CA PRO A 423 45.47 -59.28 17.22
C PRO A 423 44.24 -60.04 17.74
N GLN A 424 43.77 -61.05 17.02
CA GLN A 424 42.61 -61.86 17.44
C GLN A 424 42.95 -62.94 18.49
N SER A 425 43.88 -62.65 19.43
CA SER A 425 44.28 -63.62 20.45
C SER A 425 43.45 -63.47 21.73
N PRO A 426 42.89 -64.55 22.30
CA PRO A 426 42.15 -64.49 23.56
C PRO A 426 43.03 -64.19 24.78
N SER A 427 44.36 -64.28 24.65
CA SER A 427 45.31 -63.90 25.70
C SER A 427 45.66 -62.40 25.68
N LEU A 428 45.19 -61.66 24.67
CA LEU A 428 45.49 -60.25 24.48
C LEU A 428 44.22 -59.42 24.67
N THR A 429 44.41 -58.22 25.20
CA THR A 429 43.41 -57.16 25.18
C THR A 429 43.97 -55.99 24.38
N ASP A 430 43.42 -55.76 23.20
CA ASP A 430 43.80 -54.66 22.32
C ASP A 430 43.19 -53.34 22.83
N MET A 431 44.01 -52.31 22.93
CA MET A 431 43.69 -51.09 23.66
C MET A 431 44.16 -49.85 22.90
N ALA A 432 43.27 -48.88 22.78
CA ALA A 432 43.58 -47.51 22.41
C ALA A 432 43.67 -46.67 23.68
N ALA A 433 44.64 -45.75 23.75
CA ALA A 433 44.87 -44.86 24.88
C ALA A 433 45.01 -43.41 24.41
N LEU A 434 44.38 -42.50 25.15
CA LEU A 434 44.50 -41.05 24.94
C LEU A 434 45.37 -40.44 26.03
N LEU A 435 46.52 -39.91 25.62
CA LEU A 435 47.50 -39.26 26.49
C LEU A 435 47.53 -37.74 26.21
N LYS A 436 48.16 -36.96 27.07
CA LYS A 436 48.36 -35.52 26.86
C LYS A 436 49.84 -35.19 26.84
N GLY A 437 50.32 -34.55 25.77
CA GLY A 437 51.68 -34.05 25.69
C GLY A 437 52.70 -35.13 25.35
N LEU A 438 52.34 -36.07 24.49
CA LEU A 438 53.31 -36.99 23.89
C LEU A 438 54.29 -36.19 23.03
N VAL A 439 55.58 -36.46 23.23
CA VAL A 439 56.68 -35.84 22.48
C VAL A 439 57.64 -36.92 22.01
N ASN A 440 58.24 -36.71 20.85
CA ASN A 440 59.29 -37.59 20.35
C ASN A 440 60.48 -37.63 21.33
N GLY A 441 61.04 -38.82 21.55
CA GLY A 441 62.12 -39.05 22.51
C GLY A 441 61.68 -39.30 23.96
N ILE A 442 60.39 -39.48 24.22
CA ILE A 442 59.90 -39.91 25.54
C ILE A 442 60.51 -41.28 25.91
N THR A 443 61.03 -41.41 27.12
CA THR A 443 61.56 -42.70 27.59
C THR A 443 60.41 -43.68 27.86
N ALA A 444 60.66 -44.99 27.74
CA ALA A 444 59.66 -46.01 28.04
C ALA A 444 59.01 -45.83 29.43
N ASN A 445 59.82 -45.53 30.46
CA ASN A 445 59.32 -45.30 31.82
C ASN A 445 58.37 -44.09 31.90
N GLN A 446 58.69 -42.99 31.20
CA GLN A 446 57.81 -41.81 31.16
C GLN A 446 56.51 -42.12 30.40
N PHE A 447 56.61 -42.83 29.26
CA PHE A 447 55.45 -43.24 28.48
C PHE A 447 54.49 -44.11 29.31
N TYR A 448 54.98 -45.18 29.94
CA TYR A 448 54.14 -46.06 30.76
C TYR A 448 53.61 -45.38 32.03
N ALA A 449 54.34 -44.41 32.59
CA ALA A 449 53.82 -43.58 33.67
C ALA A 449 52.62 -42.72 33.22
N MET A 450 52.68 -42.15 32.01
CA MET A 450 51.54 -41.41 31.43
C MET A 450 50.38 -42.37 31.08
N LEU A 451 50.70 -43.54 30.54
CA LEU A 451 49.72 -44.56 30.15
C LEU A 451 48.88 -45.04 31.36
N LYS A 452 49.49 -45.20 32.53
CA LYS A 452 48.81 -45.63 33.76
C LYS A 452 47.65 -44.72 34.19
N GLY A 453 47.70 -43.43 33.85
CA GLY A 453 46.65 -42.45 34.13
C GLY A 453 45.81 -42.08 32.90
N SER A 454 46.05 -42.73 31.76
CA SER A 454 45.40 -42.40 30.50
C SER A 454 43.96 -42.91 30.44
N LEU A 455 43.18 -42.32 29.52
CA LEU A 455 41.86 -42.83 29.19
C LEU A 455 42.03 -43.93 28.14
N MET A 456 41.49 -45.11 28.42
CA MET A 456 41.62 -46.28 27.54
C MET A 456 40.28 -46.76 27.00
N ALA A 457 40.30 -47.30 25.78
CA ALA A 457 39.19 -47.95 25.12
C ALA A 457 39.66 -49.30 24.57
N ILE A 458 38.81 -50.32 24.65
CA ILE A 458 39.08 -51.63 24.03
C ILE A 458 38.90 -51.47 22.52
N ILE A 459 39.90 -51.91 21.76
CA ILE A 459 39.81 -52.06 20.31
C ILE A 459 39.07 -53.38 20.05
N GLN A 460 37.94 -53.30 19.36
CA GLN A 460 37.15 -54.47 19.00
C GLN A 460 37.86 -55.28 17.90
N SER A 461 37.41 -56.51 17.67
CA SER A 461 38.00 -57.39 16.64
C SER A 461 37.88 -56.85 15.21
N ASP A 462 36.95 -55.92 14.98
CA ASP A 462 36.81 -55.20 13.70
C ASP A 462 37.70 -53.95 13.62
N GLY A 463 38.48 -53.64 14.66
CA GLY A 463 39.34 -52.46 14.74
C GLY A 463 38.67 -51.20 15.29
N SER A 464 37.36 -51.22 15.53
CA SER A 464 36.65 -50.07 16.08
C SER A 464 36.97 -49.87 17.56
N PHE A 465 37.04 -48.61 17.99
CA PHE A 465 37.13 -48.26 19.41
C PHE A 465 36.30 -47.02 19.71
N THR A 466 35.85 -46.91 20.95
CA THR A 466 35.13 -45.72 21.44
C THR A 466 35.52 -45.46 22.89
N PHE A 467 36.05 -44.27 23.14
CA PHE A 467 36.33 -43.81 24.48
C PHE A 467 35.05 -43.34 25.18
N LYS A 468 35.04 -43.43 26.51
CA LYS A 468 34.06 -42.69 27.32
C LYS A 468 34.16 -41.20 27.01
N PRO A 469 33.05 -40.44 27.05
CA PRO A 469 33.07 -39.00 26.76
C PRO A 469 34.19 -38.27 27.49
N LEU A 470 35.03 -37.57 26.73
CA LEU A 470 36.24 -36.89 27.21
C LEU A 470 35.99 -35.40 27.41
N PRO A 471 36.53 -34.79 28.48
CA PRO A 471 36.57 -33.34 28.59
C PRO A 471 37.26 -32.71 27.38
N GLN A 472 36.89 -31.49 27.04
CA GLN A 472 37.53 -30.76 25.96
C GLN A 472 39.05 -30.64 26.14
N GLY A 473 39.76 -30.65 25.03
CA GLY A 473 41.22 -30.53 25.00
C GLY A 473 41.86 -31.33 23.88
N THR A 474 43.18 -31.31 23.87
CA THR A 474 44.00 -32.05 22.91
C THR A 474 44.53 -33.33 23.54
N TYR A 475 44.41 -34.43 22.81
CA TYR A 475 44.81 -35.77 23.24
C TYR A 475 45.57 -36.48 22.13
N ASP A 476 46.65 -37.15 22.48
CA ASP A 476 47.51 -37.91 21.57
C ASP A 476 47.13 -39.40 21.66
N LEU A 477 46.94 -40.04 20.50
CA LEU A 477 46.56 -41.46 20.44
C LEU A 477 47.80 -42.37 20.52
N ALA A 478 47.80 -43.27 21.49
CA ALA A 478 48.64 -44.46 21.51
C ALA A 478 47.75 -45.70 21.38
N TRP A 479 48.29 -46.79 20.85
CA TRP A 479 47.55 -48.05 20.72
C TRP A 479 48.47 -49.25 20.89
N GLY A 480 47.91 -50.38 21.32
CA GLY A 480 48.71 -51.52 21.72
C GLY A 480 47.87 -52.70 22.19
N SER A 481 48.54 -53.70 22.75
CA SER A 481 47.88 -54.82 23.42
C SER A 481 48.51 -55.09 24.79
N ASN A 482 47.67 -55.61 25.70
CA ASN A 482 48.09 -56.11 27.01
C ASN A 482 47.88 -57.61 27.06
N ASN A 483 48.89 -58.35 27.50
CA ASN A 483 48.82 -59.78 27.75
C ASN A 483 48.34 -60.04 29.19
N THR A 484 47.72 -61.20 29.41
CA THR A 484 47.24 -61.66 30.72
C THR A 484 48.32 -61.79 31.80
N ASP A 485 49.59 -61.92 31.42
CA ASP A 485 50.75 -61.95 32.32
C ASP A 485 51.27 -60.56 32.72
N GLY A 486 50.66 -59.50 32.18
CA GLY A 486 51.02 -58.11 32.41
C GLY A 486 52.03 -57.53 31.40
N ALA A 487 52.49 -58.30 30.40
CA ALA A 487 53.29 -57.75 29.32
C ALA A 487 52.46 -56.77 28.47
N GLN A 488 53.10 -55.68 28.02
CA GLN A 488 52.45 -54.60 27.28
C GLN A 488 53.29 -54.22 26.07
N SER A 489 52.63 -53.93 24.94
CA SER A 489 53.28 -53.42 23.73
C SER A 489 52.41 -52.33 23.13
N TYR A 490 52.93 -51.09 23.11
CA TYR A 490 52.21 -49.92 22.61
C TYR A 490 53.05 -49.17 21.58
N SER A 491 52.39 -48.53 20.63
CA SER A 491 52.96 -47.70 19.58
C SER A 491 52.33 -46.31 19.56
N VAL A 492 53.12 -45.35 19.12
CA VAL A 492 52.75 -43.96 18.85
C VAL A 492 53.53 -43.54 17.61
N ASN A 493 52.85 -42.90 16.66
CA ASN A 493 53.51 -42.30 15.51
C ASN A 493 53.73 -40.81 15.75
N PHE A 494 54.88 -40.31 15.34
CA PHE A 494 55.25 -38.90 15.42
C PHE A 494 55.51 -38.33 14.02
N ASN A 495 55.15 -37.06 13.83
CA ASN A 495 55.57 -36.26 12.70
C ASN A 495 57.08 -35.93 12.80
N PRO A 496 57.73 -35.49 11.70
CA PRO A 496 59.14 -35.07 11.72
C PRO A 496 59.46 -33.94 12.70
N ASP A 497 58.47 -33.12 13.05
CA ASP A 497 58.59 -32.04 14.04
C ASP A 497 58.49 -32.52 15.50
N GLY A 498 58.25 -33.82 15.71
CA GLY A 498 58.14 -34.45 17.01
C GLY A 498 56.75 -34.41 17.64
N SER A 499 55.74 -33.83 16.97
CA SER A 499 54.33 -33.89 17.39
C SER A 499 53.72 -35.27 17.12
N ALA A 500 52.73 -35.68 17.90
CA ALA A 500 52.02 -36.93 17.62
C ALA A 500 51.26 -36.84 16.28
N TYR A 501 51.23 -37.95 15.54
CA TYR A 501 50.58 -38.03 14.23
C TYR A 501 49.05 -38.04 14.36
N TYR A 502 48.53 -38.85 15.31
CA TYR A 502 47.10 -38.98 15.57
C TYR A 502 46.74 -38.17 16.82
N VAL A 503 46.18 -36.98 16.59
CA VAL A 503 45.79 -36.04 17.64
C VAL A 503 44.28 -35.81 17.60
N ALA A 504 43.60 -36.05 18.72
CA ALA A 504 42.22 -35.66 18.93
C ALA A 504 42.15 -34.27 19.55
N THR A 505 41.60 -33.30 18.81
CA THR A 505 41.19 -32.01 19.35
C THR A 505 39.71 -32.07 19.69
N VAL A 506 39.40 -32.44 20.92
CA VAL A 506 38.04 -32.57 21.43
C VAL A 506 37.49 -31.18 21.71
N GLY A 507 36.66 -30.67 20.80
CA GLY A 507 35.95 -29.40 20.91
C GLY A 507 34.59 -29.53 21.62
N PRO A 508 33.84 -28.42 21.78
CA PRO A 508 32.49 -28.47 22.33
C PRO A 508 31.49 -29.10 21.34
N LEU A 509 30.41 -29.70 21.86
CA LEU A 509 29.26 -30.28 21.14
C LEU A 509 29.54 -31.48 20.22
N CYS A 510 30.72 -31.55 19.61
CA CYS A 510 31.00 -32.47 18.52
C CYS A 510 31.81 -33.67 18.98
N ALA A 511 31.34 -34.86 18.60
CA ALA A 511 32.16 -36.06 18.66
C ALA A 511 33.43 -35.88 17.82
N PHE A 512 34.55 -36.40 18.32
CA PHE A 512 35.77 -36.51 17.52
C PHE A 512 35.88 -37.92 16.94
N ASP A 513 36.21 -38.02 15.66
CA ASP A 513 36.45 -39.28 14.99
C ASP A 513 37.84 -39.24 14.34
N PHE A 514 38.71 -40.15 14.74
CA PHE A 514 40.00 -40.34 14.07
C PHE A 514 39.86 -40.88 12.65
N GLY A 515 38.67 -41.40 12.29
CA GLY A 515 38.44 -42.09 11.03
C GLY A 515 39.19 -43.41 10.98
N ASP A 516 39.58 -43.79 9.75
CA ASP A 516 40.36 -44.99 9.50
C ASP A 516 41.86 -44.75 9.75
N ILE A 517 42.43 -45.59 10.61
CA ILE A 517 43.84 -45.59 11.01
C ILE A 517 44.54 -46.76 10.34
N SER A 518 45.38 -46.48 9.35
CA SER A 518 46.16 -47.47 8.59
C SER A 518 47.41 -47.94 9.35
N GLN A 519 47.23 -48.46 10.57
CA GLN A 519 48.29 -49.00 11.41
C GLN A 519 47.87 -50.36 11.97
N ASP A 520 48.85 -51.25 12.15
CA ASP A 520 48.64 -52.51 12.87
C ASP A 520 48.63 -52.25 14.38
N VAL A 521 47.89 -53.06 15.13
CA VAL A 521 47.93 -53.05 16.59
C VAL A 521 49.08 -53.95 17.07
N PRO A 522 50.10 -53.41 17.78
CA PRO A 522 51.25 -54.18 18.24
C PRO A 522 50.84 -55.35 19.14
N VAL A 523 51.50 -56.50 18.97
CA VAL A 523 51.32 -57.71 19.78
C VAL A 523 52.26 -57.68 20.98
N ALA A 524 51.72 -57.80 22.19
CA ALA A 524 52.51 -57.97 23.41
C ALA A 524 53.21 -59.35 23.40
N PRO A 525 54.46 -59.42 23.87
CA PRO A 525 55.25 -60.67 23.85
C PRO A 525 54.69 -61.76 24.76
#